data_AF-A0A397HNH6-F1
#
_entry.id   AF-A0A397HNH6-F1
#
_cell.length_a   1.000
_cell.length_b   1.000
_cell.length_c   1.000
_cell.angle_alpha   90.00
_cell.angle_beta   90.00
_cell.angle_gamma   90.00
#
_symmetry.space_group_name_H-M   'P 1'
#
loop_
_entity.id
_entity.type
_entity.pdbx_description
1 polymer ?
#
loop_
_entity_poly.entity_id
_entity_poly.type
_entity_poly.pdbx_seq_one_letter_code
_entity_poly.pdbx_strand_id
1 'polypeptide(L)'
;MPPHLHPRSRSTMSLFAATLLASLFVVGMPHLFPCPAPRRTLADSEMMMTADGQQIQRVRRKRRKDPNMLEQDVTSARPQSSDEEVSTFLQMEEEAERLANAGRECPVPKPKGILGQLYHHIIMMDLKHMLRDLCMNPRHTRWVARLLILGDAVLCALIIWKVPYTEIDWTTYMQQISLYVSGQRDYTLIKGSTGPLVYPAAHVYIYNILYHLTDEGRDIFLGQILFAILYLATLTVAMTCYRQAGAPPYLIIPLVLSKRLHSVFMLRLFNDGFAAFAMWVAILLFMNKKWTAGVIVWSTGVAIKMTLLLLAPAIAVVLVLSLSLGPSIQLGILAVLIQVLLGIPFLQNNPMGYISRAFELTRQFMFKWTVNWRFVGEELFLSRKFSLALLALHILLLGLFAVTVWLKPSGSNLPSFLHRLIQGCHRTVPLSKSFIMTAMLSSLAIGLLCARSLHYQFFAYLACTTPFLLWQAGFHPILVYVVWAAQEWSWNTYPSTNASSLVVVLSLTAQVFGVLGNSFSRKHLDQSSQKEHLQ
;
A
#
# COMPACT_ATOMS: atom_id res chain seq x y z
N MET A 1 -8.72 41.11 -35.85
CA MET A 1 -9.73 40.02 -35.84
C MET A 1 -9.14 38.84 -35.07
N PRO A 2 -9.76 38.38 -33.97
CA PRO A 2 -9.24 37.23 -33.22
C PRO A 2 -9.75 35.92 -33.85
N PRO A 3 -8.95 34.84 -33.94
CA PRO A 3 -9.51 33.54 -34.22
C PRO A 3 -10.12 32.97 -32.94
N HIS A 4 -11.44 32.84 -32.96
CA HIS A 4 -12.24 32.00 -32.10
C HIS A 4 -11.65 30.59 -32.02
N LEU A 5 -11.55 30.01 -30.82
CA LEU A 5 -11.89 28.60 -30.54
C LEU A 5 -12.02 28.41 -29.02
N HIS A 6 -13.27 28.44 -28.57
CA HIS A 6 -13.72 28.15 -27.21
C HIS A 6 -13.79 26.63 -26.97
N PRO A 7 -13.40 26.10 -25.79
CA PRO A 7 -13.37 24.67 -25.53
C PRO A 7 -14.72 24.18 -25.02
N ARG A 8 -15.53 23.57 -25.87
CA ARG A 8 -16.65 22.69 -25.45
C ARG A 8 -16.74 21.50 -26.39
N SER A 9 -15.75 20.60 -26.30
CA SER A 9 -15.88 19.26 -26.85
C SER A 9 -16.55 18.38 -25.80
N ARG A 10 -17.82 18.00 -26.05
CA ARG A 10 -18.52 16.95 -25.31
C ARG A 10 -17.83 15.57 -25.49
N SER A 11 -16.93 15.45 -26.47
CA SER A 11 -16.20 14.21 -26.79
C SER A 11 -14.97 13.94 -25.92
N THR A 12 -14.29 14.95 -25.36
CA THR A 12 -13.24 14.72 -24.36
C THR A 12 -13.83 14.24 -23.03
N MET A 13 -14.95 14.82 -22.60
CA MET A 13 -15.67 14.36 -21.40
C MET A 13 -16.14 12.91 -21.50
N SER A 14 -16.61 12.46 -22.68
CA SER A 14 -17.01 11.06 -22.88
C SER A 14 -15.84 10.10 -22.87
N LEU A 15 -14.66 10.50 -23.38
CA LEU A 15 -13.46 9.67 -23.38
C LEU A 15 -12.84 9.58 -21.98
N PHE A 16 -12.89 10.66 -21.20
CA PHE A 16 -12.51 10.69 -19.78
C PHE A 16 -13.49 9.92 -18.89
N ALA A 17 -14.80 10.05 -19.13
CA ALA A 17 -15.81 9.26 -18.40
C ALA A 17 -15.72 7.77 -18.75
N ALA A 18 -15.45 7.43 -20.02
CA ALA A 18 -15.26 6.05 -20.46
C ALA A 18 -13.96 5.43 -19.93
N THR A 19 -12.87 6.21 -19.84
CA THR A 19 -11.62 5.72 -19.22
C THR A 19 -11.72 5.63 -17.70
N LEU A 20 -12.47 6.55 -17.04
CA LEU A 20 -12.77 6.44 -15.61
C LEU A 20 -13.68 5.23 -15.34
N LEU A 21 -14.72 5.01 -16.13
CA LEU A 21 -15.58 3.83 -16.04
C LEU A 21 -14.81 2.55 -16.35
N ALA A 22 -13.97 2.53 -17.39
CA ALA A 22 -13.13 1.38 -17.70
C ALA A 22 -12.11 1.12 -16.59
N SER A 23 -11.57 2.17 -15.95
CA SER A 23 -10.70 2.01 -14.79
C SER A 23 -11.47 1.47 -13.58
N LEU A 24 -12.69 1.93 -13.33
CA LEU A 24 -13.57 1.38 -12.29
C LEU A 24 -14.01 -0.06 -12.60
N PHE A 25 -14.15 -0.43 -13.88
CA PHE A 25 -14.50 -1.79 -14.29
C PHE A 25 -13.31 -2.75 -14.22
N VAL A 26 -12.12 -2.32 -14.64
CA VAL A 26 -10.87 -3.09 -14.56
C VAL A 26 -10.39 -3.23 -13.11
N VAL A 27 -10.61 -2.20 -12.28
CA VAL A 27 -10.30 -2.21 -10.83
C VAL A 27 -11.41 -2.90 -10.02
N GLY A 28 -12.67 -2.83 -10.46
CA GLY A 28 -13.82 -3.45 -9.81
C GLY A 28 -14.07 -4.91 -10.19
N MET A 29 -13.57 -5.38 -11.34
CA MET A 29 -13.73 -6.77 -11.79
C MET A 29 -13.21 -7.81 -10.77
N PRO A 30 -12.05 -7.62 -10.12
CA PRO A 30 -11.58 -8.52 -9.06
C PRO A 30 -12.48 -8.54 -7.81
N HIS A 31 -13.42 -7.58 -7.68
CA HIS A 31 -14.38 -7.46 -6.58
C HIS A 31 -15.81 -7.87 -6.97
N LEU A 32 -16.12 -7.95 -8.27
CA LEU A 32 -17.41 -8.39 -8.81
C LEU A 32 -17.47 -9.91 -9.05
N PHE A 33 -16.33 -10.55 -9.31
CA PHE A 33 -16.25 -12.00 -9.38
C PHE A 33 -15.94 -12.57 -8.00
N PRO A 34 -16.88 -13.25 -7.33
CA PRO A 34 -16.53 -14.03 -6.15
C PRO A 34 -15.47 -15.07 -6.56
N CYS A 35 -14.34 -15.12 -5.85
CA CYS A 35 -13.46 -16.28 -5.90
C CYS A 35 -14.32 -17.55 -5.78
N PRO A 36 -14.06 -18.60 -6.59
CA PRO A 36 -14.63 -19.91 -6.34
C PRO A 36 -13.93 -20.50 -5.11
N ALA A 37 -14.31 -20.02 -3.93
CA ALA A 37 -14.01 -20.62 -2.65
C ALA A 37 -15.36 -20.91 -1.99
N PRO A 38 -15.57 -22.14 -1.48
CA PRO A 38 -16.89 -22.62 -1.11
C PRO A 38 -17.46 -21.79 0.05
N ARG A 39 -18.62 -21.17 -0.19
CA ARG A 39 -19.47 -20.62 0.87
C ARG A 39 -20.13 -21.78 1.61
N ARG A 40 -19.62 -22.10 2.81
CA ARG A 40 -20.25 -22.72 4.00
C ARG A 40 -19.08 -22.91 4.99
N THR A 41 -19.06 -22.51 6.26
CA THR A 41 -20.05 -22.08 7.26
C THR A 41 -19.21 -21.81 8.51
N LEU A 42 -19.37 -20.66 9.18
CA LEU A 42 -19.07 -20.54 10.61
C LEU A 42 -20.41 -20.29 11.29
N ALA A 43 -20.89 -21.30 12.01
CA ALA A 43 -21.91 -21.20 13.03
C ALA A 43 -21.56 -22.28 14.05
N ASP A 44 -20.94 -21.86 15.16
CA ASP A 44 -20.94 -22.65 16.37
C ASP A 44 -22.39 -22.81 16.84
N SER A 45 -22.84 -24.04 17.04
CA SER A 45 -23.99 -24.37 17.88
C SER A 45 -23.85 -25.81 18.38
N GLU A 46 -23.64 -25.90 19.69
CA GLU A 46 -24.08 -26.97 20.59
C GLU A 46 -23.53 -28.39 20.35
N MET A 47 -22.42 -28.69 21.05
CA MET A 47 -22.11 -30.06 21.47
C MET A 47 -22.94 -30.40 22.71
N MET A 48 -23.75 -31.46 22.65
CA MET A 48 -24.33 -32.08 23.83
C MET A 48 -23.82 -33.52 23.93
N MET A 49 -23.15 -33.83 25.05
CA MET A 49 -22.74 -35.18 25.42
C MET A 49 -23.91 -35.92 26.07
N THR A 50 -24.15 -37.17 25.68
CA THR A 50 -24.92 -38.13 26.49
C THR A 50 -23.99 -38.85 27.47
N ALA A 51 -24.53 -39.24 28.63
CA ALA A 51 -23.77 -39.72 29.79
C ALA A 51 -22.87 -40.96 29.57
N ASP A 52 -22.98 -41.67 28.44
CA ASP A 52 -22.21 -42.89 28.15
C ASP A 52 -21.18 -42.76 27.01
N GLY A 53 -20.75 -41.53 26.65
CA GLY A 53 -19.49 -41.32 25.94
C GLY A 53 -19.38 -41.76 24.47
N GLN A 54 -20.48 -42.01 23.75
CA GLN A 54 -20.45 -42.30 22.30
C GLN A 54 -20.95 -41.15 21.42
N GLN A 55 -20.24 -40.89 20.31
CA GLN A 55 -20.53 -39.85 19.31
C GLN A 55 -21.30 -40.43 18.11
N ILE A 56 -22.43 -39.84 17.71
CA ILE A 56 -23.20 -40.26 16.51
C ILE A 56 -23.49 -39.05 15.60
N GLN A 57 -23.20 -39.21 14.31
CA GLN A 57 -23.47 -38.23 13.25
C GLN A 57 -24.80 -38.56 12.54
N ARG A 58 -25.76 -37.62 12.52
CA ARG A 58 -27.08 -37.85 11.86
C ARG A 58 -26.97 -37.79 10.33
N VAL A 59 -27.23 -38.93 9.66
CA VAL A 59 -27.47 -39.04 8.21
C VAL A 59 -28.86 -38.50 7.88
N ARG A 60 -28.97 -37.56 6.93
CA ARG A 60 -30.26 -36.96 6.51
C ARG A 60 -30.83 -37.66 5.26
N ARG A 61 -32.03 -38.22 5.43
CA ARG A 61 -32.92 -38.89 4.46
C ARG A 61 -33.10 -38.14 3.12
N LYS A 62 -33.01 -38.88 2.01
CA LYS A 62 -33.53 -38.51 0.68
C LYS A 62 -35.04 -38.83 0.63
N ARG A 63 -35.89 -37.85 0.26
CA ARG A 63 -37.35 -38.00 0.20
C ARG A 63 -37.80 -38.50 -1.18
N ARG A 64 -38.56 -39.59 -1.14
CA ARG A 64 -39.19 -40.38 -2.20
C ARG A 64 -40.41 -39.67 -2.82
N LYS A 65 -40.71 -39.93 -4.09
CA LYS A 65 -42.02 -39.71 -4.72
C LYS A 65 -42.31 -40.92 -5.64
N ASP A 66 -43.33 -41.69 -5.26
CA ASP A 66 -44.02 -42.74 -6.05
C ASP A 66 -45.49 -42.27 -6.16
N PRO A 67 -46.28 -42.61 -7.21
CA PRO A 67 -46.74 -44.00 -7.40
C PRO A 67 -46.95 -44.51 -8.85
N ASN A 68 -46.75 -45.84 -9.01
CA ASN A 68 -47.57 -46.85 -9.73
C ASN A 68 -48.35 -46.48 -11.02
N MET A 69 -48.11 -47.19 -12.14
CA MET A 69 -48.80 -48.44 -12.56
C MET A 69 -48.41 -48.90 -13.97
N LEU A 70 -48.50 -50.22 -14.16
CA LEU A 70 -48.24 -50.99 -15.38
C LEU A 70 -49.31 -50.84 -16.47
N GLU A 71 -48.86 -51.04 -17.71
CA GLU A 71 -49.48 -51.64 -18.91
C GLU A 71 -51.00 -51.92 -18.93
N GLN A 72 -51.72 -51.47 -19.98
CA GLN A 72 -52.05 -52.27 -21.19
C GLN A 72 -53.07 -51.54 -22.12
N ASP A 73 -52.66 -51.43 -23.40
CA ASP A 73 -53.41 -51.75 -24.64
C ASP A 73 -54.62 -50.94 -25.19
N VAL A 74 -54.70 -50.96 -26.54
CA VAL A 74 -55.86 -50.73 -27.45
C VAL A 74 -55.99 -49.37 -28.22
N THR A 75 -55.59 -49.45 -29.50
CA THR A 75 -56.10 -48.88 -30.78
C THR A 75 -56.40 -47.38 -31.03
N SER A 76 -55.87 -46.95 -32.19
CA SER A 76 -56.44 -46.08 -33.24
C SER A 76 -57.02 -44.70 -32.88
N ALA A 77 -56.34 -43.65 -33.36
CA ALA A 77 -56.89 -42.65 -34.30
C ALA A 77 -55.93 -41.46 -34.44
N ARG A 78 -55.62 -41.06 -35.68
CA ARG A 78 -55.18 -39.70 -36.04
C ARG A 78 -56.44 -38.84 -36.25
N PRO A 79 -56.41 -37.54 -35.89
CA PRO A 79 -56.28 -36.46 -36.88
C PRO A 79 -55.33 -35.34 -36.38
N GLN A 80 -54.37 -34.85 -37.18
CA GLN A 80 -54.42 -33.77 -38.19
C GLN A 80 -54.60 -32.33 -37.67
N SER A 81 -53.73 -31.45 -38.19
CA SER A 81 -53.59 -29.98 -38.04
C SER A 81 -52.93 -29.48 -36.74
N SER A 82 -51.94 -28.58 -36.75
CA SER A 82 -51.59 -27.57 -37.77
C SER A 82 -50.07 -27.42 -38.00
N ASP A 83 -49.59 -27.94 -39.13
CA ASP A 83 -48.30 -27.58 -39.73
C ASP A 83 -48.21 -26.07 -40.07
N GLU A 84 -49.35 -25.36 -40.08
CA GLU A 84 -49.42 -23.92 -40.30
C GLU A 84 -48.71 -23.09 -39.22
N GLU A 85 -48.77 -23.49 -37.94
CA GLU A 85 -48.12 -22.68 -36.87
C GLU A 85 -46.60 -22.78 -36.94
N VAL A 86 -46.07 -23.94 -37.33
CA VAL A 86 -44.64 -24.18 -37.49
C VAL A 86 -44.11 -23.51 -38.76
N SER A 87 -44.87 -23.54 -39.87
CA SER A 87 -44.49 -22.82 -41.09
C SER A 87 -44.55 -21.30 -40.91
N THR A 88 -45.50 -20.80 -40.12
CA THR A 88 -45.62 -19.36 -39.82
C THR A 88 -44.48 -18.89 -38.92
N PHE A 89 -44.03 -19.72 -37.97
CA PHE A 89 -42.86 -19.41 -37.13
C PHE A 89 -41.56 -19.38 -37.96
N LEU A 90 -41.38 -20.35 -38.86
CA LEU A 90 -40.21 -20.39 -39.76
C LEU A 90 -40.22 -19.24 -40.77
N GLN A 91 -41.38 -18.84 -41.30
CA GLN A 91 -41.48 -17.66 -42.17
C GLN A 91 -41.15 -16.37 -41.42
N MET A 92 -41.60 -16.20 -40.17
CA MET A 92 -41.24 -15.04 -39.35
C MET A 92 -39.75 -15.00 -39.01
N GLU A 93 -39.11 -16.16 -38.80
CA GLU A 93 -37.68 -16.27 -38.53
C GLU A 93 -36.84 -15.96 -39.78
N GLU A 94 -37.30 -16.40 -40.95
CA GLU A 94 -36.67 -16.10 -42.25
C GLU A 94 -36.87 -14.63 -42.66
N GLU A 95 -38.03 -14.02 -42.35
CA GLU A 95 -38.30 -12.61 -42.55
C GLU A 95 -37.49 -11.72 -41.58
N ALA A 96 -37.29 -12.17 -40.34
CA ALA A 96 -36.42 -11.53 -39.36
C ALA A 96 -34.94 -11.58 -39.77
N GLU A 97 -34.45 -12.69 -40.34
CA GLU A 97 -33.11 -12.78 -40.93
C GLU A 97 -32.94 -11.88 -42.16
N ARG A 98 -33.97 -11.78 -43.02
CA ARG A 98 -33.95 -10.86 -44.17
C ARG A 98 -33.96 -9.39 -43.74
N LEU A 99 -34.69 -9.04 -42.69
CA LEU A 99 -34.70 -7.70 -42.10
C LEU A 99 -33.39 -7.37 -41.36
N ALA A 100 -32.71 -8.36 -40.79
CA ALA A 100 -31.38 -8.21 -40.20
C ALA A 100 -30.28 -8.00 -41.26
N ASN A 101 -30.42 -8.63 -42.44
CA ASN A 101 -29.51 -8.48 -43.58
C ASN A 101 -29.78 -7.23 -44.43
N ALA A 102 -30.93 -6.58 -44.27
CA ALA A 102 -31.20 -5.23 -44.78
C ALA A 102 -30.51 -4.17 -43.89
N GLY A 103 -29.18 -4.27 -43.79
CA GLY A 103 -28.35 -3.28 -43.12
C GLY A 103 -28.50 -1.92 -43.77
N ARG A 104 -28.86 -0.90 -42.95
CA ARG A 104 -28.82 0.51 -43.33
C ARG A 104 -27.43 0.86 -43.85
N GLU A 105 -27.28 0.98 -45.16
CA GLU A 105 -26.11 1.62 -45.76
C GLU A 105 -26.11 3.08 -45.31
N CYS A 106 -25.14 3.45 -44.46
CA CYS A 106 -24.80 4.85 -44.26
C CYS A 106 -24.37 5.44 -45.62
N PRO A 107 -24.91 6.59 -46.05
CA PRO A 107 -24.64 7.17 -47.37
C PRO A 107 -23.27 7.87 -47.44
N VAL A 108 -22.29 7.40 -46.67
CA VAL A 108 -20.91 7.91 -46.71
C VAL A 108 -19.98 6.71 -46.87
N PRO A 109 -19.29 6.57 -48.02
CA PRO A 109 -18.37 5.46 -48.23
C PRO A 109 -17.25 5.55 -47.20
N LYS A 110 -17.13 4.54 -46.33
CA LYS A 110 -15.92 4.35 -45.53
C LYS A 110 -14.76 4.13 -46.50
N PRO A 111 -13.67 4.93 -46.45
CA PRO A 111 -12.56 4.74 -47.37
C PRO A 111 -11.93 3.37 -47.14
N LYS A 112 -12.17 2.42 -48.05
CA LYS A 112 -11.47 1.14 -48.11
C LYS A 112 -10.20 1.34 -48.95
N GLY A 113 -9.05 0.97 -48.38
CA GLY A 113 -7.73 1.09 -48.99
C GLY A 113 -6.65 1.54 -47.99
N ILE A 114 -5.41 1.66 -48.48
CA ILE A 114 -4.22 2.08 -47.71
C ILE A 114 -4.49 3.36 -46.90
N LEU A 115 -5.31 4.29 -47.40
CA LEU A 115 -5.72 5.49 -46.66
C LEU A 115 -6.54 5.21 -45.40
N GLY A 116 -7.41 4.20 -45.38
CA GLY A 116 -8.20 3.81 -44.20
C GLY A 116 -7.36 3.10 -43.14
N GLN A 117 -6.40 2.27 -43.58
CA GLN A 117 -5.38 1.70 -42.69
C GLN A 117 -4.45 2.78 -42.15
N LEU A 118 -4.07 3.76 -42.98
CA LEU A 118 -3.26 4.91 -42.57
C LEU A 118 -4.03 5.80 -41.60
N TYR A 119 -5.32 6.08 -41.81
CA TYR A 119 -6.16 6.84 -40.87
C TYR A 119 -6.32 6.13 -39.53
N HIS A 120 -6.59 4.81 -39.54
CA HIS A 120 -6.66 4.02 -38.31
C HIS A 120 -5.29 3.94 -37.62
N HIS A 121 -4.20 3.86 -38.37
CA HIS A 121 -2.84 3.88 -37.82
C HIS A 121 -2.49 5.25 -37.24
N ILE A 122 -2.88 6.35 -37.90
CA ILE A 122 -2.70 7.73 -37.43
C ILE A 122 -3.51 7.96 -36.14
N ILE A 123 -4.79 7.57 -36.10
CA ILE A 123 -5.63 7.69 -34.89
C ILE A 123 -5.09 6.83 -33.75
N MET A 124 -4.64 5.60 -34.04
CA MET A 124 -4.06 4.70 -33.03
C MET A 124 -2.69 5.19 -32.55
N MET A 125 -1.89 5.80 -33.42
CA MET A 125 -0.62 6.43 -33.09
C MET A 125 -0.84 7.68 -32.23
N ASP A 126 -1.80 8.53 -32.59
CA ASP A 126 -2.17 9.74 -31.84
C ASP A 126 -2.76 9.40 -30.46
N LEU A 127 -3.60 8.36 -30.37
CA LEU A 127 -4.08 7.82 -29.10
C LEU A 127 -2.94 7.26 -28.25
N LYS A 128 -1.99 6.52 -28.85
CA LYS A 128 -0.80 6.00 -28.16
C LYS A 128 0.09 7.13 -27.67
N HIS A 129 0.25 8.20 -28.44
CA HIS A 129 1.00 9.40 -28.04
C HIS A 129 0.30 10.14 -26.90
N MET A 130 -1.02 10.31 -26.97
CA MET A 130 -1.81 10.93 -25.90
C MET A 130 -1.76 10.10 -24.61
N LEU A 131 -1.95 8.78 -24.67
CA LEU A 131 -1.85 7.89 -23.52
C LEU A 131 -0.44 7.87 -22.93
N ARG A 132 0.59 7.86 -23.79
CA ARG A 132 1.99 7.97 -23.35
C ARG A 132 2.26 9.29 -22.66
N ASP A 133 1.77 10.41 -23.19
CA ASP A 133 1.90 11.72 -22.56
C ASP A 133 1.17 11.76 -21.22
N LEU A 134 -0.08 11.28 -21.16
CA LEU A 134 -0.86 11.22 -19.93
C LEU A 134 -0.17 10.39 -18.83
N CYS A 135 0.43 9.25 -19.19
CA CYS A 135 1.08 8.35 -18.23
C CYS A 135 2.48 8.81 -17.82
N MET A 136 3.24 9.46 -18.71
CA MET A 136 4.66 9.75 -18.51
C MET A 136 4.94 11.21 -18.16
N ASN A 137 4.06 12.15 -18.49
CA ASN A 137 4.29 13.57 -18.29
C ASN A 137 3.88 14.01 -16.86
N PRO A 138 4.83 14.46 -16.00
CA PRO A 138 4.53 14.84 -14.62
C PRO A 138 3.54 16.01 -14.46
N ARG A 139 3.28 16.77 -15.54
CA ARG A 139 2.29 17.86 -15.53
C ARG A 139 0.89 17.35 -15.21
N HIS A 140 0.54 16.15 -15.69
CA HIS A 140 -0.79 15.57 -15.50
C HIS A 140 -1.00 15.03 -14.09
N THR A 141 0.08 14.76 -13.32
CA THR A 141 0.02 14.21 -11.95
C THR A 141 -0.88 15.05 -11.04
N ARG A 142 -0.96 16.37 -11.22
CA ARG A 142 -1.81 17.25 -10.40
C ARG A 142 -3.30 16.92 -10.49
N TRP A 143 -3.81 16.64 -11.68
CA TRP A 143 -5.25 16.39 -11.89
C TRP A 143 -5.58 14.91 -11.74
N VAL A 144 -4.71 14.02 -12.23
CA VAL A 144 -4.84 12.56 -12.03
C VAL A 144 -4.90 12.25 -10.52
N ALA A 145 -4.02 12.84 -9.70
CA ALA A 145 -4.06 12.62 -8.25
C ALA A 145 -5.41 13.02 -7.61
N ARG A 146 -5.99 14.16 -8.01
CA ARG A 146 -7.28 14.62 -7.46
C ARG A 146 -8.42 13.67 -7.83
N LEU A 147 -8.43 13.20 -9.08
CA LEU A 147 -9.43 12.23 -9.56
C LEU A 147 -9.29 10.89 -8.84
N LEU A 148 -8.05 10.41 -8.66
CA LEU A 148 -7.79 9.17 -7.92
C LEU A 148 -8.22 9.30 -6.47
N ILE A 149 -7.89 10.39 -5.76
CA ILE A 149 -8.32 10.62 -4.37
C ILE A 149 -9.85 10.66 -4.27
N LEU A 150 -10.55 11.30 -5.22
CA LEU A 150 -12.00 11.35 -5.22
C LEU A 150 -12.63 9.97 -5.46
N GLY A 151 -12.12 9.23 -6.46
CA GLY A 151 -12.57 7.86 -6.72
C GLY A 151 -12.31 6.93 -5.54
N ASP A 152 -11.18 7.10 -4.87
CA ASP A 152 -10.79 6.31 -3.72
C ASP A 152 -11.58 6.67 -2.45
N ALA A 153 -12.01 7.93 -2.31
CA ALA A 153 -12.94 8.32 -1.26
C ALA A 153 -14.31 7.63 -1.42
N VAL A 154 -14.80 7.49 -2.65
CA VAL A 154 -15.99 6.69 -2.95
C VAL A 154 -15.73 5.22 -2.64
N LEU A 155 -14.57 4.68 -3.02
CA LEU A 155 -14.18 3.30 -2.70
C LEU A 155 -14.14 3.06 -1.20
N CYS A 156 -13.58 3.97 -0.41
CA CYS A 156 -13.56 3.89 1.06
C CYS A 156 -14.99 3.82 1.63
N ALA A 157 -15.90 4.67 1.15
CA ALA A 157 -17.30 4.64 1.58
C ALA A 157 -17.97 3.31 1.22
N LEU A 158 -17.73 2.79 0.01
CA LEU A 158 -18.23 1.48 -0.42
C LEU A 158 -17.66 0.33 0.41
N ILE A 159 -16.37 0.37 0.77
CA ILE A 159 -15.72 -0.63 1.62
C ILE A 159 -16.36 -0.64 3.01
N ILE A 160 -16.51 0.54 3.64
CA ILE A 160 -17.15 0.65 4.96
C ILE A 160 -18.60 0.13 4.90
N TRP A 161 -19.32 0.44 3.81
CA TRP A 161 -20.70 0.00 3.65
C TRP A 161 -20.85 -1.51 3.38
N LYS A 162 -19.92 -2.12 2.62
CA LYS A 162 -20.09 -3.49 2.10
C LYS A 162 -19.22 -4.54 2.79
N VAL A 163 -18.11 -4.16 3.41
CA VAL A 163 -17.14 -5.11 3.96
C VAL A 163 -17.21 -5.04 5.49
N PRO A 164 -17.46 -6.17 6.17
CA PRO A 164 -17.55 -6.17 7.62
C PRO A 164 -16.21 -5.80 8.26
N TYR A 165 -16.30 -5.03 9.35
CA TYR A 165 -15.17 -4.76 10.23
C TYR A 165 -14.55 -6.07 10.76
N THR A 166 -13.23 -6.10 10.91
CA THR A 166 -12.49 -7.24 11.45
C THR A 166 -11.68 -6.81 12.65
N GLU A 167 -12.13 -7.22 13.84
CA GLU A 167 -11.43 -6.95 15.10
C GLU A 167 -10.08 -7.68 15.17
N ILE A 168 -9.02 -6.95 15.51
CA ILE A 168 -7.70 -7.52 15.81
C ILE A 168 -7.11 -6.84 17.04
N ASP A 169 -6.84 -5.54 16.97
CA ASP A 169 -6.16 -4.81 18.04
C ASP A 169 -6.98 -3.65 18.64
N TRP A 170 -8.06 -3.19 17.98
CA TRP A 170 -8.83 -2.01 18.40
C TRP A 170 -9.35 -2.13 19.83
N THR A 171 -9.99 -3.25 20.18
CA THR A 171 -10.48 -3.51 21.52
C THR A 171 -9.34 -3.53 22.54
N THR A 172 -8.19 -4.09 22.19
CA THR A 172 -7.00 -4.05 23.06
C THR A 172 -6.50 -2.63 23.25
N TYR A 173 -6.50 -1.79 22.20
CA TYR A 173 -6.15 -0.38 22.35
C TYR A 173 -7.10 0.32 23.30
N MET A 174 -8.41 0.15 23.15
CA MET A 174 -9.41 0.78 24.04
C MET A 174 -9.26 0.32 25.50
N GLN A 175 -8.98 -0.97 25.74
CA GLN A 175 -8.69 -1.50 27.07
C GLN A 175 -7.41 -0.92 27.68
N GLN A 176 -6.36 -0.74 26.89
CA GLN A 176 -5.13 -0.10 27.35
C GLN A 176 -5.37 1.37 27.72
N ILE A 177 -6.21 2.06 26.92
CA ILE A 177 -6.57 3.44 27.20
C ILE A 177 -7.48 3.57 28.42
N SER A 178 -8.42 2.64 28.66
CA SER A 178 -9.26 2.72 29.86
C SER A 178 -8.44 2.64 31.15
N LEU A 179 -7.39 1.81 31.19
CA LEU A 179 -6.41 1.80 32.29
C LEU A 179 -5.65 3.13 32.41
N TYR A 180 -5.27 3.74 31.29
CA TYR A 180 -4.64 5.06 31.30
C TYR A 180 -5.61 6.14 31.84
N VAL A 181 -6.87 6.14 31.41
CA VAL A 181 -7.90 7.06 31.88
C VAL A 181 -8.15 6.89 33.38
N SER A 182 -8.09 5.65 33.90
CA SER A 182 -8.22 5.37 35.34
C SER A 182 -7.00 5.80 36.18
N GLY A 183 -6.04 6.51 35.60
CA GLY A 183 -4.86 7.04 36.30
C GLY A 183 -3.60 6.19 36.19
N GLN A 184 -3.62 5.06 35.47
CA GLN A 184 -2.45 4.20 35.38
C GLN A 184 -1.34 4.85 34.55
N ARG A 185 -0.13 4.93 35.10
CA ARG A 185 1.07 5.46 34.43
C ARG A 185 2.24 4.49 34.35
N ASP A 186 2.15 3.32 35.00
CA ASP A 186 3.15 2.26 34.82
C ASP A 186 2.84 1.43 33.56
N TYR A 187 3.67 1.57 32.52
CA TYR A 187 3.60 0.81 31.26
C TYR A 187 3.62 -0.71 31.46
N THR A 188 4.25 -1.21 32.53
CA THR A 188 4.33 -2.65 32.79
C THR A 188 2.97 -3.26 33.16
N LEU A 189 2.02 -2.41 33.59
CA LEU A 189 0.68 -2.79 34.03
C LEU A 189 -0.40 -2.45 32.99
N ILE A 190 -0.10 -1.63 31.99
CA ILE A 190 -1.06 -1.30 30.92
C ILE A 190 -1.08 -2.45 29.90
N LYS A 191 -2.15 -3.24 29.90
CA LYS A 191 -2.32 -4.41 29.02
C LYS A 191 -3.78 -4.54 28.59
N GLY A 192 -4.00 -5.13 27.42
CA GLY A 192 -5.32 -5.57 26.95
C GLY A 192 -5.31 -7.06 26.62
N SER A 193 -6.40 -7.55 26.05
CA SER A 193 -6.64 -8.97 25.77
C SER A 193 -5.59 -9.61 24.86
N THR A 194 -5.01 -8.86 23.92
CA THR A 194 -3.97 -9.37 23.00
C THR A 194 -2.53 -9.12 23.46
N GLY A 195 -2.34 -8.43 24.60
CA GLY A 195 -1.03 -8.26 25.22
C GLY A 195 -0.76 -6.87 25.83
N PRO A 196 0.49 -6.63 26.27
CA PRO A 196 0.89 -5.37 26.88
C PRO A 196 0.97 -4.22 25.89
N LEU A 197 0.87 -3.00 26.39
CA LEU A 197 1.18 -1.79 25.65
C LEU A 197 2.68 -1.77 25.31
N VAL A 198 2.97 -1.71 24.01
CA VAL A 198 4.35 -1.70 23.47
C VAL A 198 4.62 -0.51 22.54
N TYR A 199 3.67 0.42 22.46
CA TYR A 199 3.83 1.63 21.68
C TYR A 199 4.23 2.80 22.59
N PRO A 200 5.04 3.76 22.11
CA PRO A 200 5.42 4.90 22.95
C PRO A 200 4.27 5.88 23.18
N ALA A 201 4.54 6.91 23.99
CA ALA A 201 3.53 7.79 24.58
C ALA A 201 2.53 8.43 23.60
N ALA A 202 2.93 8.79 22.38
CA ALA A 202 2.00 9.46 21.46
C ALA A 202 0.87 8.54 20.99
N HIS A 203 1.10 7.21 20.96
CA HIS A 203 0.02 6.25 20.74
C HIS A 203 -1.07 6.40 21.81
N VAL A 204 -0.68 6.45 23.09
CA VAL A 204 -1.62 6.60 24.21
C VAL A 204 -2.45 7.87 24.06
N TYR A 205 -1.83 9.00 23.71
CA TYR A 205 -2.54 10.27 23.55
C TYR A 205 -3.51 10.29 22.37
N ILE A 206 -3.11 9.73 21.23
CA ILE A 206 -3.98 9.62 20.05
C ILE A 206 -5.19 8.74 20.37
N TYR A 207 -4.95 7.57 20.96
CA TYR A 207 -6.01 6.63 21.27
C TYR A 207 -6.88 7.08 22.45
N ASN A 208 -6.37 7.92 23.35
CA ASN A 208 -7.19 8.62 24.35
C ASN A 208 -8.22 9.56 23.72
N ILE A 209 -7.82 10.31 22.68
CA ILE A 209 -8.76 11.13 21.91
C ILE A 209 -9.81 10.24 21.23
N LEU A 210 -9.37 9.17 20.57
CA LEU A 210 -10.28 8.24 19.90
C LEU A 210 -11.25 7.55 20.87
N TYR A 211 -10.78 7.16 22.05
CA TYR A 211 -11.59 6.56 23.11
C TYR A 211 -12.78 7.46 23.48
N HIS A 212 -12.54 8.76 23.68
CA HIS A 212 -13.63 9.70 23.99
C HIS A 212 -14.52 10.01 22.78
N LEU A 213 -13.97 10.05 21.56
CA LEU A 213 -14.77 10.32 20.35
C LEU A 213 -15.68 9.16 19.97
N THR A 214 -15.27 7.92 20.22
CA THR A 214 -15.94 6.70 19.73
C THR A 214 -16.72 5.97 20.81
N ASP A 215 -17.16 6.68 21.85
CA ASP A 215 -17.89 6.11 22.98
C ASP A 215 -17.16 4.90 23.60
N GLU A 216 -15.92 5.13 24.03
CA GLU A 216 -15.00 4.14 24.58
C GLU A 216 -14.60 3.04 23.58
N GLY A 217 -14.75 3.32 22.29
CA GLY A 217 -14.48 2.40 21.19
C GLY A 217 -15.65 1.54 20.75
N ARG A 218 -16.87 1.79 21.27
CA ARG A 218 -18.09 1.09 20.88
C ARG A 218 -18.63 1.55 19.53
N ASP A 219 -18.45 2.83 19.18
CA ASP A 219 -18.81 3.35 17.86
C ASP A 219 -17.72 3.04 16.82
N ILE A 220 -17.75 1.78 16.35
CA ILE A 220 -16.84 1.30 15.31
C ILE A 220 -17.06 2.05 14.01
N PHE A 221 -18.29 2.41 13.66
CA PHE A 221 -18.59 3.08 12.39
C PHE A 221 -17.91 4.45 12.32
N LEU A 222 -18.01 5.25 13.39
CA LEU A 222 -17.25 6.50 13.49
C LEU A 222 -15.74 6.26 13.44
N GLY A 223 -15.25 5.21 14.12
CA GLY A 223 -13.85 4.78 14.02
C GLY A 223 -13.42 4.52 12.56
N GLN A 224 -14.21 3.77 11.79
CA GLN A 224 -13.92 3.49 10.37
C GLN A 224 -13.90 4.76 9.52
N ILE A 225 -14.81 5.72 9.78
CA ILE A 225 -14.82 7.02 9.10
C ILE A 225 -13.54 7.81 9.42
N LEU A 226 -13.15 7.90 10.70
CA LEU A 226 -11.94 8.61 11.12
C LEU A 226 -10.69 8.03 10.47
N PHE A 227 -10.59 6.70 10.40
CA PHE A 227 -9.47 6.02 9.75
C PHE A 227 -9.51 6.12 8.21
N ALA A 228 -10.69 6.20 7.59
CA ALA A 228 -10.80 6.49 6.15
C ALA A 228 -10.35 7.92 5.83
N ILE A 229 -10.67 8.91 6.68
CA ILE A 229 -10.15 10.28 6.55
C ILE A 229 -8.63 10.28 6.70
N LEU A 230 -8.09 9.58 7.70
CA LEU A 230 -6.65 9.43 7.90
C LEU A 230 -5.96 8.77 6.69
N TYR A 231 -6.59 7.75 6.10
CA TYR A 231 -6.11 7.09 4.89
C TYR A 231 -6.02 8.06 3.71
N LEU A 232 -7.12 8.77 3.41
CA LEU A 232 -7.17 9.73 2.31
C LEU A 232 -6.19 10.89 2.51
N ALA A 233 -6.01 11.35 3.75
CA ALA A 233 -5.00 12.35 4.09
C ALA A 233 -3.58 11.81 3.83
N THR A 234 -3.29 10.58 4.24
CA THR A 234 -1.99 9.90 3.99
C THR A 234 -1.72 9.76 2.50
N LEU A 235 -2.71 9.29 1.73
CA LEU A 235 -2.63 9.16 0.29
C LEU A 235 -2.36 10.52 -0.38
N THR A 236 -3.06 11.56 0.05
CA THR A 236 -2.90 12.92 -0.48
C THR A 236 -1.48 13.46 -0.26
N VAL A 237 -0.92 13.24 0.93
CA VAL A 237 0.46 13.63 1.25
C VAL A 237 1.44 12.82 0.41
N ALA A 238 1.27 11.51 0.30
CA ALA A 238 2.11 10.64 -0.52
C ALA A 238 2.11 11.08 -2.00
N MET A 239 0.94 11.26 -2.62
CA MET A 239 0.83 11.75 -4.00
C MET A 239 1.43 13.15 -4.17
N THR A 240 1.35 14.00 -3.14
CA THR A 240 2.02 15.31 -3.15
C THR A 240 3.54 15.16 -3.17
N CYS A 241 4.10 14.22 -2.39
CA CYS A 241 5.54 13.88 -2.46
C CYS A 241 5.92 13.39 -3.86
N TYR A 242 5.17 12.45 -4.44
CA TYR A 242 5.42 11.96 -5.82
C TYR A 242 5.45 13.11 -6.83
N ARG A 243 4.45 14.00 -6.78
CA ARG A 243 4.40 15.18 -7.66
C ARG A 243 5.61 16.10 -7.45
N GLN A 244 6.00 16.37 -6.21
CA GLN A 244 7.16 17.24 -5.91
C GLN A 244 8.51 16.60 -6.29
N ALA A 245 8.59 15.28 -6.31
CA ALA A 245 9.75 14.54 -6.79
C ALA A 245 9.82 14.47 -8.32
N GLY A 246 8.80 14.95 -9.05
CA GLY A 246 8.73 14.87 -10.50
C GLY A 246 8.34 13.49 -11.02
N ALA A 247 7.70 12.67 -10.19
CA ALA A 247 7.30 11.32 -10.57
C ALA A 247 6.19 11.34 -11.64
N PRO A 248 6.26 10.46 -12.65
CA PRO A 248 5.25 10.34 -13.70
C PRO A 248 3.91 9.80 -13.17
N PRO A 249 2.77 10.19 -13.78
CA PRO A 249 1.42 9.80 -13.35
C PRO A 249 1.16 8.30 -13.22
N TYR A 250 1.79 7.44 -14.04
CA TYR A 250 1.55 6.00 -13.94
C TYR A 250 1.90 5.45 -12.53
N LEU A 251 2.84 6.08 -11.82
CA LEU A 251 3.29 5.62 -10.51
C LEU A 251 2.29 5.89 -9.38
N ILE A 252 1.33 6.80 -9.56
CA ILE A 252 0.34 7.10 -8.52
C ILE A 252 -0.92 6.23 -8.63
N ILE A 253 -1.09 5.49 -9.73
CA ILE A 253 -2.21 4.55 -9.91
C ILE A 253 -2.13 3.40 -8.89
N PRO A 254 -0.98 2.70 -8.70
CA PRO A 254 -0.88 1.62 -7.72
C PRO A 254 -1.21 2.02 -6.26
N LEU A 255 -1.08 3.32 -5.92
CA LEU A 255 -1.28 3.80 -4.54
C LEU A 255 -2.74 3.66 -4.07
N VAL A 256 -3.71 3.69 -4.99
CA VAL A 256 -5.16 3.53 -4.67
C VAL A 256 -5.68 2.11 -4.87
N LEU A 257 -4.88 1.22 -5.46
CA LEU A 257 -5.31 -0.14 -5.80
C LEU A 257 -5.02 -1.16 -4.70
N SER A 258 -4.49 -0.71 -3.56
CA SER A 258 -4.03 -1.61 -2.52
C SER A 258 -5.16 -2.06 -1.59
N LYS A 259 -5.62 -3.30 -1.76
CA LYS A 259 -6.61 -3.94 -0.87
C LYS A 259 -6.09 -4.01 0.57
N ARG A 260 -4.83 -4.38 0.77
CA ARG A 260 -4.26 -4.53 2.11
C ARG A 260 -4.20 -3.19 2.82
N LEU A 261 -3.82 -2.12 2.13
CA LEU A 261 -3.73 -0.78 2.70
C LEU A 261 -5.08 -0.28 3.19
N HIS A 262 -6.13 -0.37 2.36
CA HIS A 262 -7.51 -0.06 2.76
C HIS A 262 -7.88 -0.83 4.04
N SER A 263 -7.59 -2.12 4.05
CA SER A 263 -7.96 -3.00 5.14
C SER A 263 -7.18 -2.73 6.43
N VAL A 264 -5.95 -2.21 6.36
CA VAL A 264 -5.17 -1.78 7.53
C VAL A 264 -5.78 -0.55 8.20
N PHE A 265 -6.24 0.42 7.39
CA PHE A 265 -6.84 1.65 7.91
C PHE A 265 -8.28 1.43 8.36
N MET A 266 -9.22 1.17 7.46
CA MET A 266 -10.65 1.28 7.77
C MET A 266 -11.34 -0.03 8.20
N LEU A 267 -10.67 -1.18 8.08
CA LEU A 267 -11.26 -2.47 8.48
C LEU A 267 -10.61 -3.08 9.73
N ARG A 268 -9.48 -2.53 10.17
CA ARG A 268 -8.72 -3.00 11.34
C ARG A 268 -8.29 -1.88 12.29
N LEU A 269 -8.38 -0.62 11.86
CA LEU A 269 -8.11 0.56 12.69
C LEU A 269 -6.72 0.52 13.35
N PHE A 270 -5.70 0.10 12.60
CA PHE A 270 -4.36 -0.12 13.15
C PHE A 270 -3.59 1.18 13.40
N ASN A 271 -2.82 1.21 14.49
CA ASN A 271 -1.91 2.31 14.86
C ASN A 271 -0.93 2.70 13.74
N ASP A 272 -0.54 1.74 12.89
CA ASP A 272 0.30 1.94 11.72
C ASP A 272 -0.22 3.02 10.76
N GLY A 273 -1.53 3.25 10.70
CA GLY A 273 -2.10 4.32 9.89
C GLY A 273 -1.62 5.71 10.31
N PHE A 274 -1.63 6.00 11.62
CA PHE A 274 -1.13 7.27 12.17
C PHE A 274 0.37 7.42 12.00
N ALA A 275 1.12 6.34 12.22
CA ALA A 275 2.56 6.34 12.03
C ALA A 275 2.95 6.54 10.54
N ALA A 276 2.24 5.89 9.61
CA ALA A 276 2.45 6.09 8.18
C ALA A 276 2.10 7.52 7.73
N PHE A 277 1.01 8.10 8.26
CA PHE A 277 0.68 9.51 8.03
C PHE A 277 1.81 10.44 8.49
N ALA A 278 2.28 10.29 9.74
CA ALA A 278 3.38 11.08 10.29
C ALA A 278 4.65 10.93 9.45
N MET A 279 4.98 9.71 9.00
CA MET A 279 6.12 9.45 8.11
C MET A 279 6.01 10.26 6.80
N TRP A 280 4.87 10.18 6.11
CA TRP A 280 4.68 10.88 4.83
C TRP A 280 4.69 12.40 5.00
N VAL A 281 4.11 12.94 6.08
CA VAL A 281 4.17 14.37 6.39
C VAL A 281 5.60 14.81 6.69
N ALA A 282 6.35 14.03 7.46
CA ALA A 282 7.76 14.31 7.73
C ALA A 282 8.56 14.36 6.42
N ILE A 283 8.44 13.35 5.55
CA ILE A 283 9.09 13.32 4.22
C ILE A 283 8.75 14.59 3.43
N LEU A 284 7.47 14.97 3.37
CA LEU A 284 7.03 16.17 2.68
C LEU A 284 7.70 17.45 3.23
N LEU A 285 7.83 17.56 4.56
CA LEU A 285 8.49 18.70 5.21
C LEU A 285 9.99 18.74 4.90
N PHE A 286 10.68 17.60 4.94
CA PHE A 286 12.08 17.48 4.54
C PHE A 286 12.29 17.86 3.07
N MET A 287 11.44 17.38 2.15
CA MET A 287 11.48 17.76 0.73
C MET A 287 11.29 19.27 0.50
N ASN A 288 10.61 19.96 1.42
CA ASN A 288 10.40 21.41 1.37
C ASN A 288 11.36 22.18 2.28
N LYS A 289 12.44 21.55 2.75
CA LYS A 289 13.49 22.15 3.60
C LYS A 289 12.96 22.75 4.91
N LYS A 290 11.80 22.28 5.38
CA LYS A 290 11.23 22.65 6.68
C LYS A 290 11.80 21.74 7.77
N TRP A 291 13.11 21.82 8.01
CA TRP A 291 13.88 20.86 8.79
C TRP A 291 13.36 20.66 10.21
N THR A 292 13.17 21.74 10.97
CA THR A 292 12.68 21.68 12.36
C THR A 292 11.30 21.05 12.43
N ALA A 293 10.37 21.48 11.59
CA ALA A 293 9.02 20.89 11.53
C ALA A 293 9.06 19.42 11.12
N GLY A 294 9.91 19.05 10.16
CA GLY A 294 10.11 17.67 9.73
C GLY A 294 10.64 16.78 10.84
N VAL A 295 11.59 17.26 11.64
CA VAL A 295 12.13 16.56 12.81
C VAL A 295 11.09 16.44 13.92
N ILE A 296 10.29 17.49 14.17
CA ILE A 296 9.20 17.44 15.14
C ILE A 296 8.21 16.35 14.75
N VAL A 297 7.68 16.38 13.53
CA VAL A 297 6.69 15.40 13.06
C VAL A 297 7.28 13.98 13.02
N TRP A 298 8.52 13.82 12.56
CA TRP A 298 9.20 12.53 12.55
C TRP A 298 9.37 11.96 13.96
N SER A 299 9.85 12.77 14.92
CA SER A 299 10.02 12.35 16.31
C SER A 299 8.67 12.01 16.95
N THR A 300 7.63 12.84 16.78
CA THR A 300 6.28 12.48 17.21
C THR A 300 5.82 11.17 16.57
N GLY A 301 6.12 10.93 15.30
CA GLY A 301 5.84 9.66 14.63
C GLY A 301 6.57 8.46 15.23
N VAL A 302 7.84 8.61 15.64
CA VAL A 302 8.56 7.60 16.42
C VAL A 302 7.84 7.31 17.73
N ALA A 303 7.28 8.34 18.37
CA ALA A 303 6.50 8.18 19.59
C ALA A 303 5.11 7.54 19.37
N ILE A 304 4.64 7.42 18.13
CA ILE A 304 3.43 6.64 17.76
C ILE A 304 3.82 5.19 17.53
N LYS A 305 4.86 4.96 16.74
CA LYS A 305 5.41 3.63 16.47
C LYS A 305 6.90 3.72 16.13
N MET A 306 7.70 2.91 16.82
CA MET A 306 9.15 2.87 16.67
C MET A 306 9.66 2.57 15.26
N THR A 307 8.84 1.99 14.38
CA THR A 307 9.21 1.70 12.98
C THR A 307 9.77 2.94 12.26
N LEU A 308 9.37 4.15 12.66
CA LEU A 308 9.89 5.39 12.07
C LEU A 308 11.37 5.67 12.43
N LEU A 309 11.97 4.96 13.39
CA LEU A 309 13.42 4.99 13.63
C LEU A 309 14.21 4.51 12.41
N LEU A 310 13.60 3.69 11.54
CA LEU A 310 14.25 3.24 10.30
C LEU A 310 14.56 4.39 9.32
N LEU A 311 13.97 5.58 9.51
CA LEU A 311 14.27 6.78 8.74
C LEU A 311 15.49 7.56 9.32
N ALA A 312 15.88 7.31 10.57
CA ALA A 312 16.90 8.07 11.28
C ALA A 312 18.25 8.16 10.55
N PRO A 313 18.80 7.06 9.99
CA PRO A 313 20.08 7.12 9.27
C PRO A 313 20.05 8.10 8.09
N ALA A 314 19.00 8.04 7.27
CA ALA A 314 18.84 8.97 6.15
C ALA A 314 18.58 10.40 6.60
N ILE A 315 17.77 10.62 7.65
CA ILE A 315 17.53 11.96 8.20
C ILE A 315 18.85 12.59 8.68
N ALA A 316 19.69 11.83 9.40
CA ALA A 316 20.98 12.31 9.86
C ALA A 316 21.87 12.76 8.69
N VAL A 317 21.98 11.94 7.64
CA VAL A 317 22.78 12.29 6.46
C VAL A 317 22.20 13.49 5.71
N VAL A 318 20.89 13.54 5.50
CA VAL A 318 20.21 14.66 4.82
C VAL A 318 20.41 15.98 5.57
N LEU A 319 20.26 15.97 6.90
CA LEU A 319 20.47 17.15 7.73
C LEU A 319 21.93 17.61 7.69
N VAL A 320 22.89 16.71 7.85
CA VAL A 320 24.32 17.05 7.83
C VAL A 320 24.73 17.64 6.47
N LEU A 321 24.27 17.04 5.37
CA LEU A 321 24.52 17.57 4.03
C LEU A 321 23.88 18.94 3.80
N SER A 322 22.69 19.19 4.36
CA SER A 322 21.93 20.42 4.12
C SER A 322 22.28 21.57 5.07
N LEU A 323 22.67 21.28 6.31
CA LEU A 323 22.77 22.25 7.41
C LEU A 323 24.13 22.26 8.14
N SER A 324 25.06 21.34 7.82
CA SER A 324 26.31 21.08 8.58
C SER A 324 26.08 20.39 9.94
N LEU A 325 27.18 20.05 10.64
CA LEU A 325 27.15 19.22 11.85
C LEU A 325 26.41 19.87 13.02
N GLY A 326 26.73 21.13 13.35
CA GLY A 326 26.20 21.81 14.54
C GLY A 326 24.66 21.89 14.57
N PRO A 327 24.01 22.50 13.56
CA PRO A 327 22.55 22.55 13.50
C PRO A 327 21.89 21.16 13.42
N SER A 328 22.56 20.18 12.81
CA SER A 328 22.07 18.80 12.76
C SER A 328 22.04 18.16 14.14
N ILE A 329 23.06 18.41 14.97
CA ILE A 329 23.09 17.96 16.37
C ILE A 329 21.98 18.62 17.17
N GLN A 330 21.76 19.94 17.00
CA GLN A 330 20.67 20.65 17.68
C GLN A 330 19.30 20.06 17.35
N LEU A 331 19.07 19.71 16.08
CA LEU A 331 17.85 19.02 15.66
C LEU A 331 17.76 17.58 16.22
N GLY A 332 18.89 16.87 16.34
CA GLY A 332 18.95 15.58 17.03
C GLY A 332 18.56 15.68 18.50
N ILE A 333 19.07 16.70 19.21
CA ILE A 333 18.69 16.99 20.60
C ILE A 333 17.20 17.31 20.70
N LEU A 334 16.66 18.12 19.78
CA LEU A 334 15.23 18.40 19.71
C LEU A 334 14.40 17.13 19.52
N ALA A 335 14.84 16.21 18.66
CA ALA A 335 14.15 14.93 18.45
C ALA A 335 14.07 14.12 19.75
N VAL A 336 15.17 14.04 20.50
CA VAL A 336 15.23 13.36 21.82
C VAL A 336 14.36 14.08 22.85
N LEU A 337 14.41 15.41 22.90
CA LEU A 337 13.61 16.22 23.80
C LEU A 337 12.10 15.94 23.61
N ILE A 338 11.63 15.80 22.37
CA ILE A 338 10.24 15.45 22.09
C ILE A 338 9.87 14.08 22.68
N GLN A 339 10.75 13.08 22.58
CA GLN A 339 10.50 11.76 23.19
C GLN A 339 10.38 11.87 24.71
N VAL A 340 11.26 12.64 25.34
CA VAL A 340 11.25 12.87 26.79
C VAL A 340 9.97 13.59 27.18
N LEU A 341 9.64 14.72 26.54
CA LEU A 341 8.45 15.53 26.83
C LEU A 341 7.16 14.73 26.72
N LEU A 342 7.00 13.96 25.64
CA LEU A 342 5.83 13.09 25.46
C LEU A 342 5.80 11.97 26.52
N GLY A 343 6.96 11.46 26.93
CA GLY A 343 7.10 10.38 27.91
C GLY A 343 6.99 10.81 29.38
N ILE A 344 7.01 12.11 29.72
CA ILE A 344 7.11 12.62 31.11
C ILE A 344 6.17 11.89 32.09
N PRO A 345 4.85 11.75 31.82
CA PRO A 345 3.93 11.15 32.79
C PRO A 345 4.29 9.71 33.15
N PHE A 346 4.92 8.99 32.23
CA PHE A 346 5.30 7.58 32.39
C PHE A 346 6.72 7.45 32.95
N LEU A 347 7.62 8.32 32.52
CA LEU A 347 8.99 8.41 33.01
C LEU A 347 9.07 8.79 34.48
N GLN A 348 8.18 9.66 34.97
CA GLN A 348 8.13 10.04 36.38
C GLN A 348 7.69 8.88 37.30
N ASN A 349 6.83 7.99 36.79
CA ASN A 349 6.28 6.89 37.57
C ASN A 349 7.17 5.63 37.54
N ASN A 350 7.54 5.17 36.34
CA ASN A 350 8.42 4.02 36.17
C ASN A 350 9.26 4.17 34.88
N PRO A 351 10.42 4.85 34.93
CA PRO A 351 11.22 5.13 33.75
C PRO A 351 11.72 3.86 33.06
N MET A 352 12.16 2.86 33.84
CA MET A 352 12.62 1.58 33.30
C MET A 352 11.48 0.78 32.67
N GLY A 353 10.30 0.80 33.29
CA GLY A 353 9.07 0.19 32.74
C GLY A 353 8.65 0.84 31.43
N TYR A 354 8.69 2.17 31.33
CA TYR A 354 8.41 2.89 30.09
C TYR A 354 9.41 2.55 28.98
N ILE A 355 10.72 2.72 29.23
CA ILE A 355 11.75 2.50 28.20
C ILE A 355 11.74 1.05 27.72
N SER A 356 11.67 0.08 28.64
CA SER A 356 11.71 -1.35 28.28
C SER A 356 10.47 -1.81 27.50
N ARG A 357 9.30 -1.19 27.69
CA ARG A 357 8.06 -1.53 26.97
C ARG A 357 7.86 -0.73 25.70
N ALA A 358 7.96 0.60 25.79
CA ALA A 358 7.79 1.50 24.64
C ALA A 358 8.89 1.30 23.60
N PHE A 359 10.11 0.94 24.05
CA PHE A 359 11.27 0.68 23.21
C PHE A 359 11.81 -0.75 23.36
N GLU A 360 10.91 -1.74 23.32
CA GLU A 360 11.24 -3.16 23.51
C GLU A 360 12.00 -3.76 22.30
N LEU A 361 13.32 -3.58 22.26
CA LEU A 361 14.20 -4.11 21.20
C LEU A 361 14.45 -5.63 21.30
N THR A 362 14.16 -6.24 22.44
CA THR A 362 14.37 -7.67 22.69
C THR A 362 13.18 -8.53 22.30
N ARG A 363 12.01 -7.94 22.00
CA ARG A 363 10.78 -8.67 21.74
C ARG A 363 10.97 -9.65 20.60
N GLN A 364 10.55 -10.88 20.85
CA GLN A 364 10.50 -11.91 19.82
C GLN A 364 9.07 -12.13 19.35
N PHE A 365 8.85 -11.85 18.07
CA PHE A 365 7.56 -12.12 17.44
C PHE A 365 7.44 -13.59 17.07
N MET A 366 6.24 -14.12 17.19
CA MET A 366 5.95 -15.53 16.92
C MET A 366 6.11 -15.84 15.43
N PHE A 367 6.76 -16.95 15.12
CA PHE A 367 6.98 -17.40 13.74
C PHE A 367 5.66 -17.49 12.94
N LYS A 368 4.56 -17.93 13.58
CA LYS A 368 3.25 -18.05 12.92
C LYS A 368 2.72 -16.74 12.29
N TRP A 369 3.12 -15.59 12.83
CA TRP A 369 2.64 -14.27 12.40
C TRP A 369 3.58 -13.54 11.42
N THR A 370 4.77 -14.10 11.15
CA THR A 370 5.75 -13.45 10.28
C THR A 370 5.30 -13.50 8.82
N VAL A 371 5.43 -12.38 8.11
CA VAL A 371 5.18 -12.33 6.66
C VAL A 371 6.47 -12.50 5.85
N ASN A 372 7.63 -12.23 6.44
CA ASN A 372 8.94 -12.39 5.83
C ASN A 372 9.75 -13.50 6.53
N TRP A 373 10.77 -14.01 5.86
CA TRP A 373 11.67 -15.07 6.32
C TRP A 373 11.01 -16.42 6.68
N ARG A 374 9.68 -16.60 6.57
CA ARG A 374 9.01 -17.89 6.80
C ARG A 374 9.66 -19.10 6.10
N PHE A 375 10.17 -18.92 4.88
CA PHE A 375 10.80 -19.98 4.10
C PHE A 375 12.10 -20.52 4.71
N VAL A 376 12.70 -19.83 5.69
CA VAL A 376 13.94 -20.28 6.36
C VAL A 376 13.69 -21.32 7.46
N GLY A 377 12.43 -21.55 7.84
CA GLY A 377 12.04 -22.46 8.92
C GLY A 377 12.08 -21.81 10.31
N GLU A 378 11.30 -22.37 11.24
CA GLU A 378 11.09 -21.82 12.59
C GLU A 378 12.36 -21.87 13.44
N GLU A 379 13.12 -22.97 13.40
CA GLU A 379 14.35 -23.13 14.18
C GLU A 379 15.40 -22.07 13.83
N LEU A 380 15.64 -21.84 12.54
CA LEU A 380 16.59 -20.84 12.08
C LEU A 380 16.07 -19.43 12.38
N PHE A 381 14.78 -19.17 12.19
CA PHE A 381 14.14 -17.88 12.47
C PHE A 381 14.24 -17.47 13.95
N LEU A 382 14.09 -18.41 14.87
CA LEU A 382 14.20 -18.17 16.31
C LEU A 382 15.66 -18.12 16.79
N SER A 383 16.62 -18.55 15.97
CA SER A 383 18.04 -18.58 16.35
C SER A 383 18.63 -17.18 16.56
N ARG A 384 19.46 -17.05 17.60
CA ARG A 384 20.22 -15.82 17.86
C ARG A 384 21.22 -15.50 16.74
N LYS A 385 21.79 -16.55 16.11
CA LYS A 385 22.73 -16.41 14.98
C LYS A 385 22.06 -15.70 13.80
N PHE A 386 20.83 -16.09 13.45
CA PHE A 386 20.08 -15.47 12.36
C PHE A 386 19.75 -13.99 12.66
N SER A 387 19.32 -13.68 13.89
CA SER A 387 19.06 -12.30 14.30
C SER A 387 20.32 -11.41 14.23
N LEU A 388 21.48 -11.92 14.64
CA LEU A 388 22.74 -11.19 14.55
C LEU A 388 23.21 -11.02 13.10
N ALA A 389 23.02 -12.03 12.25
CA ALA A 389 23.33 -11.95 10.83
C ALA A 389 22.47 -10.88 10.12
N LEU A 390 21.17 -10.81 10.41
CA LEU A 390 20.28 -9.77 9.90
C LEU A 390 20.68 -8.37 10.37
N LEU A 391 21.10 -8.22 11.63
CA LEU A 391 21.60 -6.95 12.16
C LEU A 391 22.91 -6.53 11.48
N ALA A 392 23.86 -7.47 11.30
CA ALA A 392 25.11 -7.20 10.58
C ALA A 392 24.83 -6.79 9.12
N LEU A 393 23.90 -7.48 8.44
CA LEU A 393 23.45 -7.14 7.10
C LEU A 393 22.83 -5.73 7.05
N HIS A 394 22.02 -5.37 8.06
CA HIS A 394 21.43 -4.03 8.17
C HIS A 394 22.50 -2.94 8.23
N ILE A 395 23.47 -3.08 9.13
CA ILE A 395 24.57 -2.13 9.30
C ILE A 395 25.42 -2.04 8.02
N LEU A 396 25.71 -3.18 7.40
CA LEU A 396 26.46 -3.23 6.15
C LEU A 396 25.74 -2.49 5.02
N LEU A 397 24.43 -2.74 4.83
CA LEU A 397 23.64 -2.08 3.79
C LEU A 397 23.50 -0.57 4.05
N LEU A 398 23.32 -0.15 5.30
CA LEU A 398 23.31 1.28 5.66
C LEU A 398 24.66 1.94 5.36
N GLY A 399 25.77 1.31 5.72
CA GLY A 399 27.12 1.80 5.41
C GLY A 399 27.36 1.91 3.90
N LEU A 400 26.96 0.88 3.14
CA LEU A 400 27.05 0.86 1.69
C LEU A 400 26.24 1.99 1.06
N PHE A 401 24.98 2.17 1.48
CA PHE A 401 24.12 3.26 1.01
C PHE A 401 24.66 4.64 1.39
N ALA A 402 25.18 4.80 2.61
CA ALA A 402 25.80 6.04 3.04
C ALA A 402 26.94 6.44 2.10
N VAL A 403 27.84 5.51 1.78
CA VAL A 403 29.01 5.78 0.91
C VAL A 403 28.62 5.97 -0.56
N THR A 404 27.71 5.15 -1.09
CA THR A 404 27.49 5.03 -2.55
C THR A 404 26.28 5.81 -3.07
N VAL A 405 25.29 6.06 -2.22
CA VAL A 405 24.03 6.71 -2.61
C VAL A 405 23.88 8.04 -1.89
N TRP A 406 23.92 8.05 -0.56
CA TRP A 406 23.54 9.22 0.23
C TRP A 406 24.63 10.29 0.30
N LEU A 407 25.91 9.93 0.33
CA LEU A 407 27.00 10.91 0.32
C LEU A 407 27.43 11.35 -1.09
N LYS A 408 26.88 10.76 -2.16
CA LYS A 408 27.19 11.13 -3.55
C LYS A 408 27.12 12.64 -3.81
N PRO A 409 26.10 13.39 -3.30
CA PRO A 409 26.03 14.84 -3.49
C PRO A 409 27.21 15.62 -2.89
N SER A 410 27.90 15.08 -1.87
CA SER A 410 29.07 15.74 -1.28
C SER A 410 30.31 15.76 -2.19
N GLY A 411 30.32 14.93 -3.25
CA GLY A 411 31.48 14.77 -4.14
C GLY A 411 32.72 14.19 -3.45
N SER A 412 32.57 13.59 -2.26
CA SER A 412 33.70 13.16 -1.44
C SER A 412 33.60 11.73 -0.91
N ASN A 413 34.76 11.10 -0.68
CA ASN A 413 34.85 9.81 -0.03
C ASN A 413 34.52 9.93 1.47
N LEU A 414 33.97 8.86 2.06
CA LEU A 414 33.53 8.85 3.47
C LEU A 414 34.59 9.33 4.48
N PRO A 415 35.87 8.89 4.42
CA PRO A 415 36.88 9.36 5.38
C PRO A 415 37.15 10.86 5.25
N SER A 416 37.27 11.36 4.02
CA SER A 416 37.50 12.79 3.72
C SER A 416 36.29 13.64 4.08
N PHE A 417 35.08 13.09 3.92
CA PHE A 417 33.84 13.71 4.37
C PHE A 417 33.83 13.84 5.90
N LEU A 418 34.08 12.75 6.61
CA LEU A 418 34.06 12.71 8.07
C LEU A 418 35.14 13.63 8.67
N HIS A 419 36.35 13.64 8.10
CA HIS A 419 37.41 14.54 8.53
C HIS A 419 37.01 16.01 8.38
N ARG A 420 36.45 16.40 7.22
CA ARG A 420 35.95 17.77 7.00
C ARG A 420 34.74 18.11 7.86
N LEU A 421 33.90 17.14 8.16
CA LEU A 421 32.73 17.31 9.03
C LEU A 421 33.17 17.61 10.46
N ILE A 422 34.14 16.85 10.99
CA ILE A 422 34.69 17.04 12.34
C ILE A 422 35.43 18.37 12.46
N GLN A 423 36.17 18.76 11.41
CA GLN A 423 36.86 20.06 11.36
C GLN A 423 35.90 21.26 11.19
N GLY A 424 34.60 21.03 10.97
CA GLY A 424 33.64 22.11 10.69
C GLY A 424 33.79 22.74 9.30
N CYS A 425 34.64 22.19 8.44
CA CYS A 425 34.96 22.69 7.10
C CYS A 425 34.00 22.19 6.01
N HIS A 426 32.98 21.39 6.37
CA HIS A 426 32.02 20.85 5.41
C HIS A 426 31.08 21.93 4.88
N ARG A 427 31.05 22.10 3.55
CA ARG A 427 30.13 23.01 2.86
C ARG A 427 28.79 22.32 2.61
N THR A 428 27.69 23.02 2.87
CA THR A 428 26.34 22.49 2.64
C THR A 428 26.08 22.27 1.15
N VAL A 429 25.28 21.25 0.85
CA VAL A 429 24.95 20.85 -0.53
C VAL A 429 23.45 21.02 -0.76
N PRO A 430 23.02 21.68 -1.84
CA PRO A 430 21.61 21.74 -2.19
C PRO A 430 21.11 20.37 -2.66
N LEU A 431 20.28 19.73 -1.84
CA LEU A 431 19.69 18.43 -2.16
C LEU A 431 18.40 18.59 -2.98
N SER A 432 18.21 17.72 -3.98
CA SER A 432 16.96 17.65 -4.75
C SER A 432 15.86 16.98 -3.93
N LYS A 433 14.60 17.33 -4.22
CA LYS A 433 13.44 16.74 -3.53
C LYS A 433 13.35 15.23 -3.74
N SER A 434 13.61 14.77 -4.96
CA SER A 434 13.67 13.35 -5.29
C SER A 434 14.75 12.64 -4.48
N PHE A 435 15.93 13.24 -4.32
CA PHE A 435 17.02 12.64 -3.52
C PHE A 435 16.62 12.48 -2.05
N ILE A 436 16.05 13.51 -1.42
CA ILE A 436 15.63 13.45 -0.01
C ILE A 436 14.62 12.32 0.20
N MET A 437 13.61 12.24 -0.67
CA MET A 437 12.59 11.18 -0.60
C MET A 437 13.21 9.79 -0.82
N THR A 438 14.09 9.62 -1.83
CA THR A 438 14.79 8.35 -2.08
C THR A 438 15.65 7.94 -0.91
N ALA A 439 16.38 8.86 -0.28
CA ALA A 439 17.24 8.56 0.87
C ALA A 439 16.40 8.06 2.05
N MET A 440 15.34 8.78 2.42
CA MET A 440 14.45 8.39 3.51
C MET A 440 13.76 7.05 3.25
N LEU A 441 13.20 6.86 2.06
CA LEU A 441 12.48 5.62 1.70
C LEU A 441 13.42 4.41 1.54
N SER A 442 14.64 4.60 1.03
CA SER A 442 15.63 3.50 0.96
C SER A 442 16.10 3.08 2.36
N SER A 443 16.29 4.02 3.30
CA SER A 443 16.61 3.70 4.70
C SER A 443 15.52 2.84 5.36
N LEU A 444 14.25 3.23 5.15
CA LEU A 444 13.09 2.44 5.58
C LEU A 444 13.10 1.03 4.97
N ALA A 445 13.29 0.92 3.65
CA ALA A 445 13.29 -0.37 2.95
C ALA A 445 14.42 -1.30 3.41
N ILE A 446 15.62 -0.77 3.66
CA ILE A 446 16.75 -1.52 4.23
C ILE A 446 16.39 -2.06 5.62
N GLY A 447 15.76 -1.23 6.45
CA GLY A 447 15.28 -1.64 7.77
C GLY A 447 14.26 -2.78 7.71
N LEU A 448 13.27 -2.67 6.82
CA LEU A 448 12.24 -3.68 6.66
C LEU A 448 12.79 -4.98 6.03
N LEU A 449 13.74 -4.89 5.09
CA LEU A 449 14.42 -6.06 4.51
C LEU A 449 15.17 -6.85 5.59
N CYS A 450 15.89 -6.15 6.47
CA CYS A 450 16.68 -6.77 7.53
C CYS A 450 15.87 -7.05 8.81
N ALA A 451 14.58 -6.71 8.85
CA ALA A 451 13.74 -7.02 10.00
C ALA A 451 13.55 -8.53 10.09
N ARG A 452 13.80 -9.11 11.28
CA ARG A 452 13.60 -10.54 11.51
C ARG A 452 12.14 -10.96 11.31
N SER A 453 11.20 -10.13 11.75
CA SER A 453 9.78 -10.40 11.65
C SER A 453 9.02 -9.16 11.22
N LEU A 454 8.19 -9.31 10.19
CA LEU A 454 7.24 -8.32 9.73
C LEU A 454 5.82 -8.87 9.92
N HIS A 455 4.90 -7.99 10.27
CA HIS A 455 3.47 -8.29 10.35
C HIS A 455 2.73 -7.53 9.26
N TYR A 456 1.52 -7.98 8.92
CA TYR A 456 0.71 -7.38 7.84
C TYR A 456 0.49 -5.86 7.95
N GLN A 457 0.56 -5.30 9.17
CA GLN A 457 0.43 -3.87 9.45
C GLN A 457 1.54 -3.03 8.79
N PHE A 458 2.76 -3.58 8.67
CA PHE A 458 3.91 -2.90 8.10
C PHE A 458 3.73 -2.53 6.63
N PHE A 459 2.74 -3.11 5.95
CA PHE A 459 2.42 -2.76 4.59
C PHE A 459 2.00 -1.30 4.43
N ALA A 460 1.49 -0.65 5.49
CA ALA A 460 1.19 0.78 5.51
C ALA A 460 2.39 1.66 5.11
N TYR A 461 3.61 1.21 5.42
CA TYR A 461 4.83 1.91 5.08
C TYR A 461 5.34 1.60 3.67
N LEU A 462 4.98 0.43 3.12
CA LEU A 462 5.52 -0.07 1.85
C LEU A 462 4.63 0.23 0.65
N ALA A 463 3.31 0.18 0.78
CA ALA A 463 2.38 0.27 -0.33
C ALA A 463 2.62 1.52 -1.21
N CYS A 464 2.81 2.68 -0.58
CA CYS A 464 3.12 3.93 -1.27
C CYS A 464 4.63 4.15 -1.50
N THR A 465 5.50 3.33 -0.93
CA THR A 465 6.97 3.45 -1.04
C THR A 465 7.51 2.68 -2.25
N THR A 466 6.98 1.48 -2.49
CA THR A 466 7.50 0.55 -3.49
C THR A 466 7.48 1.10 -4.91
N PRO A 467 6.38 1.68 -5.44
CA PRO A 467 6.39 2.21 -6.81
C PRO A 467 7.46 3.28 -7.03
N PHE A 468 7.64 4.18 -6.05
CA PHE A 468 8.66 5.21 -6.12
C PHE A 468 10.09 4.66 -6.12
N LEU A 469 10.42 3.72 -5.22
CA LEU A 469 11.77 3.17 -5.16
C LEU A 469 12.12 2.35 -6.40
N LEU A 470 11.16 1.61 -6.97
CA LEU A 470 11.39 0.89 -8.22
C LEU A 470 11.60 1.84 -9.41
N TRP A 471 10.86 2.95 -9.45
CA TRP A 471 11.12 4.01 -10.44
C TRP A 471 12.50 4.65 -10.26
N GLN A 472 12.90 4.95 -9.02
CA GLN A 472 14.24 5.47 -8.70
C GLN A 472 15.35 4.46 -8.99
N ALA A 473 15.04 3.16 -8.93
CA ALA A 473 15.92 2.09 -9.38
C ALA A 473 16.03 1.98 -10.91
N GLY A 474 15.26 2.76 -11.68
CA GLY A 474 15.29 2.74 -13.14
C GLY A 474 14.49 1.59 -13.76
N PHE A 475 13.57 0.97 -13.01
CA PHE A 475 12.79 -0.16 -13.52
C PHE A 475 11.82 0.31 -14.61
N HIS A 476 11.63 -0.53 -15.64
CA HIS A 476 10.62 -0.29 -16.66
C HIS A 476 9.21 -0.27 -16.02
N PRO A 477 8.28 0.60 -16.47
CA PRO A 477 6.94 0.71 -15.89
C PRO A 477 6.22 -0.63 -15.69
N ILE A 478 6.31 -1.55 -16.66
CA ILE A 478 5.72 -2.89 -16.56
C ILE A 478 6.27 -3.66 -15.35
N LEU A 479 7.59 -3.63 -15.13
CA LEU A 479 8.22 -4.29 -13.99
C LEU A 479 7.81 -3.66 -12.66
N VAL A 480 7.59 -2.34 -12.62
CA VAL A 480 7.05 -1.66 -11.44
C VAL A 480 5.69 -2.26 -11.05
N TYR A 481 4.78 -2.42 -12.02
CA TYR A 481 3.46 -3.02 -11.76
C TYR A 481 3.54 -4.51 -11.41
N VAL A 482 4.44 -5.29 -12.05
CA VAL A 482 4.63 -6.71 -11.74
C VAL A 482 5.11 -6.89 -10.30
N VAL A 483 6.15 -6.16 -9.89
CA VAL A 483 6.67 -6.24 -8.51
C VAL A 483 5.63 -5.72 -7.52
N TRP A 484 4.94 -4.62 -7.84
CA TRP A 484 3.86 -4.11 -6.99
C TRP A 484 2.74 -5.15 -6.80
N ALA A 485 2.28 -5.81 -7.87
CA ALA A 485 1.22 -6.80 -7.81
C ALA A 485 1.65 -8.06 -7.04
N ALA A 486 2.88 -8.52 -7.24
CA ALA A 486 3.47 -9.62 -6.48
C ALA A 486 3.58 -9.27 -4.98
N GLN A 487 3.94 -8.02 -4.67
CA GLN A 487 3.98 -7.53 -3.31
C GLN A 487 2.55 -7.45 -2.72
N GLU A 488 1.58 -6.88 -3.41
CA GLU A 488 0.18 -6.85 -2.95
C GLU A 488 -0.36 -8.27 -2.69
N TRP A 489 -0.12 -9.23 -3.60
CA TRP A 489 -0.51 -10.63 -3.41
C TRP A 489 0.14 -11.27 -2.17
N SER A 490 1.46 -11.13 -2.02
CA SER A 490 2.19 -11.76 -0.91
C SER A 490 1.76 -11.23 0.45
N TRP A 491 1.49 -9.92 0.55
CA TRP A 491 0.97 -9.29 1.75
C TRP A 491 -0.53 -9.55 1.98
N ASN A 492 -1.28 -10.03 0.98
CA ASN A 492 -2.68 -10.45 1.17
C ASN A 492 -2.83 -11.94 1.54
N THR A 493 -1.79 -12.75 1.37
CA THR A 493 -1.79 -14.18 1.68
C THR A 493 -1.75 -14.40 3.21
N TYR A 494 -2.80 -14.99 3.78
CA TYR A 494 -2.90 -15.29 5.22
C TYR A 494 -3.45 -16.72 5.46
N PRO A 495 -2.80 -17.54 6.32
CA PRO A 495 -1.47 -17.31 6.89
C PRO A 495 -0.40 -17.24 5.79
N SER A 496 0.74 -16.61 6.08
CA SER A 496 1.84 -16.52 5.12
C SER A 496 2.35 -17.92 4.73
N THR A 497 2.79 -18.06 3.48
CA THR A 497 3.41 -19.29 2.95
C THR A 497 4.90 -19.05 2.68
N ASN A 498 5.66 -20.11 2.40
CA ASN A 498 7.06 -19.97 2.00
C ASN A 498 7.20 -19.14 0.71
N ALA A 499 6.30 -19.36 -0.26
CA ALA A 499 6.27 -18.61 -1.51
C ALA A 499 5.92 -17.13 -1.28
N SER A 500 4.85 -16.83 -0.53
CA SER A 500 4.48 -15.43 -0.27
C SER A 500 5.58 -14.71 0.50
N SER A 501 6.19 -15.37 1.49
CA SER A 501 7.29 -14.82 2.27
C SER A 501 8.55 -14.54 1.44
N LEU A 502 8.90 -15.46 0.53
CA LEU A 502 9.99 -15.25 -0.41
C LEU A 502 9.74 -14.03 -1.31
N VAL A 503 8.51 -13.86 -1.81
CA VAL A 503 8.13 -12.70 -2.63
C VAL A 503 8.24 -11.38 -1.84
N VAL A 504 7.89 -11.36 -0.55
CA VAL A 504 8.10 -10.17 0.31
C VAL A 504 9.59 -9.79 0.35
N VAL A 505 10.46 -10.76 0.61
CA VAL A 505 11.91 -10.53 0.68
C VAL A 505 12.47 -10.11 -0.68
N LEU A 506 12.10 -10.80 -1.76
CA LEU A 506 12.55 -10.46 -3.12
C LEU A 506 12.09 -9.06 -3.55
N SER A 507 10.88 -8.65 -3.20
CA SER A 507 10.35 -7.31 -3.53
C SER A 507 11.11 -6.22 -2.79
N LEU A 508 11.46 -6.44 -1.53
CA LEU A 508 12.31 -5.52 -0.74
C LEU A 508 13.75 -5.49 -1.26
N THR A 509 14.32 -6.65 -1.61
CA THR A 509 15.63 -6.76 -2.26
C THR A 509 15.66 -6.00 -3.58
N ALA A 510 14.64 -6.13 -4.42
CA ALA A 510 14.54 -5.39 -5.69
C ALA A 510 14.54 -3.87 -5.48
N GLN A 511 13.85 -3.37 -4.45
CA GLN A 511 13.86 -1.95 -4.08
C GLN A 511 15.25 -1.48 -3.63
N VAL A 512 15.87 -2.21 -2.69
CA VAL A 512 17.17 -1.84 -2.11
C VAL A 512 18.29 -1.95 -3.15
N PHE A 513 18.48 -3.12 -3.75
CA PHE A 513 19.57 -3.34 -4.69
C PHE A 513 19.35 -2.63 -6.03
N GLY A 514 18.09 -2.40 -6.43
CA GLY A 514 17.77 -1.61 -7.62
C GLY A 514 18.23 -0.15 -7.49
N VAL A 515 17.94 0.51 -6.37
CA VAL A 515 18.40 1.89 -6.11
C VAL A 515 19.93 1.94 -6.05
N LEU A 516 20.55 0.95 -5.38
CA LEU A 516 22.00 0.84 -5.29
C LEU A 516 22.65 0.69 -6.69
N GLY A 517 22.15 -0.25 -7.51
CA GLY A 517 22.67 -0.51 -8.86
C GLY A 517 22.52 0.68 -9.81
N ASN A 518 21.40 1.42 -9.72
CA ASN A 518 21.22 2.63 -10.52
C ASN A 518 22.18 3.75 -10.12
N SER A 519 22.55 3.86 -8.83
CA SER A 519 23.57 4.83 -8.38
C SER A 519 24.93 4.56 -9.04
N PHE A 520 25.33 3.29 -9.12
CA PHE A 520 26.57 2.89 -9.81
C PHE A 520 26.52 3.15 -11.32
N SER A 521 25.41 2.82 -11.97
CA SER A 521 25.25 3.03 -13.42
C SER A 521 25.37 4.51 -13.80
N ARG A 522 24.74 5.41 -13.02
CA ARG A 522 24.88 6.86 -13.22
C ARG A 522 26.32 7.34 -13.02
N LYS A 523 27.06 6.79 -12.05
CA LYS A 523 28.45 7.15 -11.80
C LYS A 523 29.36 6.81 -13.00
N HIS A 524 29.11 5.67 -13.64
CA HIS A 524 29.86 5.28 -14.86
C HIS A 524 29.58 6.22 -16.04
N LEU A 525 28.32 6.62 -16.24
CA LEU A 525 27.93 7.58 -17.29
C LEU A 525 28.54 8.97 -17.08
N ASP A 526 28.54 9.46 -15.84
CA ASP A 526 29.16 10.75 -15.49
C ASP A 526 30.67 10.72 -15.81
N GLN A 527 31.35 9.60 -15.53
CA GLN A 527 32.77 9.42 -15.82
C GLN A 527 33.10 9.22 -17.30
N SER A 528 32.23 8.58 -18.09
CA SER A 528 32.44 8.41 -19.53
C SER A 528 32.24 9.72 -20.28
N SER A 529 31.18 10.48 -19.94
CA SER A 529 30.92 11.79 -20.54
C SER A 529 32.04 12.80 -20.21
N GLN A 530 32.60 12.74 -19.01
CA GLN A 530 33.72 13.60 -18.64
C GLN A 530 35.01 13.26 -19.41
N LYS A 531 35.21 11.99 -19.81
CA LYS A 531 36.35 11.58 -20.66
C LYS A 531 36.15 11.98 -22.12
N GLU A 532 34.92 11.93 -22.63
CA GLU A 532 34.59 12.36 -24.00
C GLU A 532 34.70 13.89 -24.18
N HIS A 533 34.49 14.69 -23.13
CA HIS A 533 34.70 16.14 -23.17
C HIS A 533 36.17 16.59 -23.01
N LEU A 534 37.08 15.67 -22.68
CA LEU A 534 38.51 15.91 -22.53
C LEU A 534 39.34 15.42 -23.73
N GLN A 535 38.68 14.79 -24.72
CA GLN A 535 39.22 14.47 -26.03
C GLN A 535 38.69 15.47 -27.05
#